data_AF-A0A371QKS1-F1
#
_entry.id   AF-A0A371QKS1-F1
#
_cell.length_a   1.000
_cell.length_b   1.000
_cell.length_c   1.000
_cell.angle_alpha   90.00
_cell.angle_beta   90.00
_cell.angle_gamma   90.00
#
_symmetry.space_group_name_H-M   'P 1'
#
loop_
_entity.id
_entity.type
_entity.pdbx_description
1 polymer ?
#
loop_
_entity_poly.entity_id
_entity_poly.type
_entity_poly.pdbx_seq_one_letter_code
_entity_poly.pdbx_strand_id
1 'polypeptide(L)'
;MKPLSSLLIILLLLTACSQEETFEKTSYRVADIFPEISLSDEFNLYVDETAQPANGHYTSSYQNGSTLADITFREGMISEGKIFRSDGLQEVSYTTENERMKLTFYKENGEPHLVSVYGDDMSDRREFHAWYENGVRSIESDETNYKMWYENGLPQLQIPSVDGELHGRVVSWYETGQEEYEMNFYDGIEHGTFKEWDEEGNITSEKVYEMGELIK
;
A
#
# COMPACT_ATOMS: atom_id res chain seq x y z
N MET A 1 27.70 -15.50 5.72
CA MET A 1 27.22 -15.02 4.41
C MET A 1 25.70 -15.03 4.49
N LYS A 2 25.00 -13.91 4.26
CA LYS A 2 23.54 -13.95 4.14
C LYS A 2 23.20 -14.79 2.90
N PRO A 3 22.25 -15.74 2.97
CA PRO A 3 21.92 -16.56 1.81
C PRO A 3 21.38 -15.67 0.68
N LEU A 4 21.75 -16.00 -0.55
CA LEU A 4 21.37 -15.25 -1.76
C LEU A 4 19.83 -15.11 -1.90
N SER A 5 19.08 -16.06 -1.33
CA SER A 5 17.60 -16.09 -1.29
C SER A 5 17.01 -14.87 -0.59
N SER A 6 17.57 -14.47 0.56
CA SER A 6 17.07 -13.32 1.30
C SER A 6 17.35 -12.00 0.57
N LEU A 7 18.38 -11.94 -0.30
CA LEU A 7 18.69 -10.73 -1.05
C LEU A 7 17.68 -10.47 -2.17
N LEU A 8 17.18 -11.53 -2.82
CA LEU A 8 16.17 -11.43 -3.88
C LEU A 8 14.81 -10.99 -3.33
N ILE A 9 14.37 -11.56 -2.19
CA ILE A 9 13.15 -11.11 -1.51
C ILE A 9 13.27 -9.65 -1.07
N ILE A 10 14.40 -9.26 -0.48
CA ILE A 10 14.62 -7.86 -0.11
C ILE A 10 14.54 -6.96 -1.34
N LEU A 11 15.07 -7.37 -2.49
CA LEU A 11 14.97 -6.61 -3.72
C LEU A 11 13.51 -6.49 -4.20
N LEU A 12 12.74 -7.58 -4.17
CA LEU A 12 11.31 -7.58 -4.53
C LEU A 12 10.49 -6.67 -3.60
N LEU A 13 10.73 -6.75 -2.30
CA LEU A 13 10.11 -5.86 -1.30
C LEU A 13 10.52 -4.39 -1.51
N LEU A 14 11.77 -4.12 -1.86
CA LEU A 14 12.23 -2.76 -2.18
C LEU A 14 11.57 -2.23 -3.45
N THR A 15 11.41 -3.06 -4.48
CA THR A 15 10.68 -2.65 -5.70
C THR A 15 9.21 -2.38 -5.42
N ALA A 16 8.56 -3.23 -4.61
CA ALA A 16 7.18 -3.02 -4.16
C ALA A 16 7.04 -1.70 -3.40
N CYS A 17 7.90 -1.49 -2.39
CA CYS A 17 7.96 -0.25 -1.61
C CYS A 17 8.21 0.98 -2.50
N SER A 18 9.07 0.87 -3.51
CA SER A 18 9.31 1.99 -4.45
C SER A 18 8.08 2.33 -5.30
N GLN A 19 7.27 1.34 -5.69
CA GLN A 19 6.03 1.59 -6.40
C GLN A 19 5.01 2.28 -5.50
N GLU A 20 4.84 1.80 -4.26
CA GLU A 20 3.98 2.44 -3.26
C GLU A 20 4.39 3.90 -3.01
N GLU A 21 5.68 4.19 -2.78
CA GLU A 21 6.17 5.56 -2.61
C GLU A 21 5.86 6.45 -3.82
N THR A 22 5.88 5.88 -5.03
CA THR A 22 5.58 6.62 -6.25
C THR A 22 4.09 7.01 -6.30
N PHE A 23 3.20 6.15 -5.81
CA PHE A 23 1.79 6.45 -5.68
C PHE A 23 1.49 7.45 -4.54
N GLU A 24 2.23 7.41 -3.43
CA GLU A 24 2.00 8.33 -2.31
C GLU A 24 2.54 9.74 -2.56
N LYS A 25 3.64 9.89 -3.33
CA LYS A 25 4.25 11.20 -3.64
C LYS A 25 3.37 12.13 -4.48
N THR A 26 2.29 11.62 -5.07
CA THR A 26 1.33 12.42 -5.85
C THR A 26 0.13 12.90 -5.03
N SER A 27 0.08 12.61 -3.72
CA SER A 27 -1.06 12.95 -2.86
C SER A 27 -0.95 14.35 -2.23
N TYR A 28 -2.10 15.03 -2.10
CA TYR A 28 -2.22 16.24 -1.30
C TYR A 28 -1.96 15.91 0.17
N ARG A 29 -1.02 16.61 0.80
CA ARG A 29 -0.92 16.57 2.25
C ARG A 29 -2.01 17.48 2.81
N VAL A 30 -2.81 16.97 3.74
CA VAL A 30 -3.82 17.75 4.47
C VAL A 30 -3.21 19.03 5.05
N ALA A 31 -1.97 18.96 5.54
CA ALA A 31 -1.21 20.11 6.05
C ALA A 31 -0.86 21.17 4.99
N ASP A 32 -0.78 20.81 3.71
CA ASP A 32 -0.59 21.78 2.62
C ASP A 32 -1.88 22.56 2.33
N ILE A 33 -3.04 21.99 2.66
CA ILE A 33 -4.36 22.59 2.44
C ILE A 33 -4.80 23.42 3.66
N PHE A 34 -4.54 22.89 4.87
CA PHE A 34 -4.91 23.48 6.16
C PHE A 34 -3.63 23.66 7.00
N PRO A 35 -2.94 24.81 6.91
CA PRO A 35 -1.70 25.06 7.64
C PRO A 35 -1.81 24.97 9.16
N GLU A 36 -3.04 25.10 9.69
CA GLU A 36 -3.38 24.95 11.10
C GLU A 36 -3.50 23.49 11.56
N ILE A 37 -3.49 22.53 10.61
CA ILE A 37 -3.55 21.09 10.86
C ILE A 37 -2.20 20.46 10.51
N SER A 38 -1.69 19.63 11.40
CA SER A 38 -0.47 18.84 11.17
C SER A 38 -0.69 17.38 11.57
N LEU A 39 0.17 16.48 11.08
CA LEU A 39 0.17 15.08 11.52
C LEU A 39 1.13 14.95 12.71
N SER A 40 0.66 14.41 13.83
CA SER A 40 1.49 14.23 15.02
C SER A 40 2.50 13.10 14.83
N ASP A 41 3.76 13.30 15.23
CA ASP A 41 4.80 12.26 15.18
C ASP A 41 4.55 11.10 16.18
N GLU A 42 3.86 11.37 17.29
CA GLU A 42 3.66 10.39 18.38
C GLU A 42 2.53 9.39 18.09
N PHE A 43 1.41 9.89 17.57
CA PHE A 43 0.19 9.09 17.39
C PHE A 43 -0.24 8.94 15.94
N ASN A 44 0.45 9.57 14.98
CA ASN A 44 0.02 9.62 13.57
C ASN A 44 -1.45 10.06 13.40
N LEU A 45 -1.90 10.97 14.26
CA LEU A 45 -3.22 11.62 14.20
C LEU A 45 -3.07 13.08 13.75
N TYR A 46 -4.09 13.61 13.09
CA TYR A 46 -4.15 15.03 12.79
C TYR A 46 -4.39 15.83 14.07
N VAL A 47 -3.60 16.88 14.27
CA VAL A 47 -3.68 17.78 15.41
C VAL A 47 -3.76 19.23 14.97
N ASP A 48 -4.39 20.06 15.79
CA ASP A 48 -4.41 21.51 15.62
C ASP A 48 -3.11 22.18 16.10
N GLU A 49 -3.03 23.51 15.99
CA GLU A 49 -1.89 24.32 16.42
C GLU A 49 -1.57 24.20 17.92
N THR A 50 -2.48 23.67 18.73
CA THR A 50 -2.30 23.42 20.17
C THR A 50 -1.88 21.98 20.48
N ALA A 51 -1.60 21.19 19.45
CA ALA A 51 -1.28 19.77 19.51
C ALA A 51 -2.41 18.92 20.12
N GLN A 52 -3.67 19.38 20.04
CA GLN A 52 -4.84 18.57 20.38
C GLN A 52 -5.40 17.89 19.12
N PRO A 53 -6.04 16.71 19.25
CA PRO A 53 -6.64 16.04 18.10
C PRO A 53 -7.59 16.96 17.33
N ALA A 54 -7.41 17.05 16.01
CA ALA A 54 -8.22 17.88 15.14
C ALA A 54 -9.69 17.43 15.19
N ASN A 55 -10.60 18.40 15.27
CA ASN A 55 -12.03 18.13 15.39
C ASN A 55 -12.84 19.20 14.67
N GLY A 56 -13.91 18.79 14.01
CA GLY A 56 -14.83 19.69 13.34
C GLY A 56 -14.66 19.70 11.83
N HIS A 57 -15.27 20.70 11.19
CA HIS A 57 -15.42 20.77 9.75
C HIS A 57 -14.60 21.93 9.19
N TYR A 58 -13.84 21.65 8.14
CA TYR A 58 -12.84 22.52 7.54
C TYR A 58 -13.05 22.59 6.04
N THR A 59 -13.03 23.81 5.50
CA THR A 59 -13.20 24.05 4.06
C THR A 59 -12.10 24.95 3.56
N SER A 60 -11.58 24.65 2.37
CA SER A 60 -10.61 25.50 1.66
C SER A 60 -11.06 25.73 0.22
N SER A 61 -10.60 26.82 -0.39
CA SER A 61 -11.00 27.23 -1.73
C SER A 61 -9.81 27.79 -2.52
N TYR A 62 -9.84 27.59 -3.83
CA TYR A 62 -8.91 28.22 -4.75
C TYR A 62 -9.15 29.73 -4.87
N GLN A 63 -8.18 30.45 -5.43
CA GLN A 63 -8.30 31.91 -5.67
C GLN A 63 -9.48 32.28 -6.58
N ASN A 64 -9.91 31.37 -7.47
CA ASN A 64 -11.07 31.56 -8.33
C ASN A 64 -12.42 31.33 -7.60
N GLY A 65 -12.38 30.94 -6.32
CA GLY A 65 -13.54 30.67 -5.48
C GLY A 65 -14.12 29.25 -5.58
N SER A 66 -13.55 28.35 -6.41
CA SER A 66 -13.97 26.95 -6.40
C SER A 66 -13.45 26.22 -5.14
N THR A 67 -14.20 25.24 -4.67
CA THR A 67 -13.82 24.42 -3.50
C THR A 67 -12.56 23.64 -3.83
N LEU A 68 -11.55 23.75 -2.96
CA LEU A 68 -10.35 22.90 -2.98
C LEU A 68 -10.57 21.68 -2.08
N ALA A 69 -11.08 21.89 -0.87
CA ALA A 69 -11.29 20.83 0.09
C ALA A 69 -12.50 21.11 0.99
N ASP A 70 -13.16 20.04 1.41
CA ASP A 70 -14.24 19.99 2.38
C ASP A 70 -14.01 18.72 3.22
N ILE A 71 -13.55 18.87 4.46
CA ILE A 71 -13.06 17.78 5.30
C ILE A 71 -13.62 17.91 6.72
N THR A 72 -14.06 16.79 7.30
CA THR A 72 -14.47 16.70 8.70
C THR A 72 -13.52 15.80 9.47
N PHE A 73 -12.91 16.35 10.52
CA PHE A 73 -12.08 15.62 11.47
C PHE A 73 -12.88 15.22 12.72
N ARG A 74 -12.58 14.05 13.26
CA ARG A 74 -13.08 13.54 14.53
C ARG A 74 -11.94 12.85 15.25
N GLU A 75 -11.61 13.34 16.44
CA GLU A 75 -10.55 12.77 17.28
C GLU A 75 -9.21 12.61 16.54
N GLY A 76 -8.89 13.57 15.65
CA GLY A 76 -7.67 13.57 14.86
C GLY A 76 -7.68 12.65 13.63
N MET A 77 -8.76 11.94 13.36
CA MET A 77 -8.96 11.19 12.11
C MET A 77 -9.91 11.94 11.17
N ILE A 78 -9.79 11.72 9.86
CA ILE A 78 -10.76 12.26 8.90
C ILE A 78 -11.96 11.31 8.86
N SER A 79 -13.14 11.80 9.24
CA SER A 79 -14.35 10.97 9.20
C SER A 79 -15.02 10.97 7.82
N GLU A 80 -14.97 12.11 7.14
CA GLU A 80 -15.44 12.27 5.77
C GLU A 80 -14.76 13.48 5.13
N GLY A 81 -14.61 13.47 3.81
CA GLY A 81 -14.08 14.63 3.13
C GLY A 81 -13.86 14.42 1.64
N LYS A 82 -13.62 15.51 0.93
CA LYS A 82 -13.35 15.53 -0.51
C LYS A 82 -12.31 16.59 -0.83
N ILE A 83 -11.45 16.29 -1.79
CA ILE A 83 -10.50 17.25 -2.38
C ILE A 83 -10.77 17.30 -3.89
N PHE A 84 -10.78 18.51 -4.43
CA PHE A 84 -11.11 18.80 -5.82
C PHE A 84 -10.00 19.60 -6.48
N ARG A 85 -9.89 19.46 -7.80
CA ARG A 85 -9.13 20.35 -8.68
C ARG A 85 -9.82 21.69 -8.83
N SER A 86 -9.06 22.66 -9.32
CA SER A 86 -9.59 24.00 -9.61
C SER A 86 -10.72 24.04 -10.66
N ASP A 87 -10.81 23.01 -11.52
CA ASP A 87 -11.88 22.78 -12.50
C ASP A 87 -13.12 22.07 -11.93
N GLY A 88 -13.09 21.66 -10.66
CA GLY A 88 -14.17 21.00 -9.94
C GLY A 88 -14.16 19.47 -10.01
N LEU A 89 -13.18 18.86 -10.69
CA LEU A 89 -13.02 17.41 -10.69
C LEU A 89 -12.56 16.92 -9.31
N GLN A 90 -13.25 15.92 -8.75
CA GLN A 90 -12.87 15.31 -7.47
C GLN A 90 -11.65 14.40 -7.65
N GLU A 91 -10.59 14.64 -6.88
CA GLU A 91 -9.37 13.83 -6.90
C GLU A 91 -9.29 12.88 -5.72
N VAL A 92 -9.83 13.28 -4.56
CA VAL A 92 -9.74 12.51 -3.32
C VAL A 92 -11.08 12.45 -2.62
N SER A 93 -11.39 11.30 -2.03
CA SER A 93 -12.44 11.19 -1.01
C SER A 93 -11.93 10.48 0.23
N TYR A 94 -12.50 10.88 1.36
CA TYR A 94 -12.36 10.23 2.65
C TYR A 94 -13.75 9.78 3.09
N THR A 95 -13.88 8.53 3.52
CA THR A 95 -15.09 7.99 4.13
C THR A 95 -14.73 7.21 5.38
N THR A 96 -15.71 7.01 6.28
CA THR A 96 -15.56 6.06 7.39
C THR A 96 -16.47 4.87 7.14
N GLU A 97 -15.89 3.67 7.09
CA GLU A 97 -16.60 2.40 6.95
C GLU A 97 -16.16 1.47 8.10
N ASN A 98 -17.09 0.99 8.92
CA ASN A 98 -16.79 0.15 10.10
C ASN A 98 -15.71 0.74 11.03
N GLU A 99 -15.83 2.03 11.36
CA GLU A 99 -14.87 2.77 12.22
C GLU A 99 -13.47 2.93 11.62
N ARG A 100 -13.25 2.49 10.37
CA ARG A 100 -11.99 2.65 9.64
C ARG A 100 -12.10 3.78 8.62
N MET A 101 -11.06 4.60 8.57
CA MET A 101 -10.96 5.65 7.57
C MET A 101 -10.52 5.03 6.24
N LYS A 102 -11.27 5.32 5.18
CA LYS A 102 -10.97 4.92 3.82
C LYS A 102 -10.66 6.14 2.98
N LEU A 103 -9.47 6.14 2.39
CA LEU A 103 -8.95 7.14 1.48
C LEU A 103 -9.01 6.60 0.05
N THR A 104 -9.63 7.33 -0.87
CA THR A 104 -9.69 6.97 -2.29
C THR A 104 -9.15 8.11 -3.16
N PHE A 105 -8.21 7.81 -4.05
CA PHE A 105 -7.79 8.69 -5.13
C PHE A 105 -8.44 8.28 -6.45
N TYR A 106 -8.95 9.26 -7.17
CA TYR A 106 -9.67 9.08 -8.42
C TYR A 106 -8.84 9.54 -9.62
N LYS A 107 -9.02 8.85 -10.75
CA LYS A 107 -8.59 9.31 -12.07
C LYS A 107 -9.54 10.39 -12.58
N GLU A 108 -9.17 11.04 -13.69
CA GLU A 108 -10.05 12.01 -14.36
C GLU A 108 -11.40 11.43 -14.83
N ASN A 109 -11.44 10.13 -15.11
CA ASN A 109 -12.68 9.44 -15.50
C ASN A 109 -13.60 9.09 -14.30
N GLY A 110 -13.18 9.41 -13.06
CA GLY A 110 -13.92 9.13 -11.83
C GLY A 110 -13.78 7.72 -11.27
N GLU A 111 -12.98 6.84 -11.91
CA GLU A 111 -12.64 5.53 -11.34
C GLU A 111 -11.55 5.67 -10.28
N PRO A 112 -11.54 4.80 -9.26
CA PRO A 112 -10.43 4.76 -8.32
C PRO A 112 -9.15 4.31 -9.03
N HIS A 113 -8.03 4.94 -8.67
CA HIS A 113 -6.68 4.48 -9.03
C HIS A 113 -5.91 4.01 -7.80
N LEU A 114 -6.31 4.47 -6.60
CA LEU A 114 -5.73 4.04 -5.33
C LEU A 114 -6.80 4.08 -4.23
N VAL A 115 -6.80 3.08 -3.37
CA VAL A 115 -7.63 2.99 -2.17
C VAL A 115 -6.77 2.51 -1.00
N SER A 116 -6.82 3.24 0.12
CA SER A 116 -6.19 2.84 1.38
C SER A 116 -7.21 2.82 2.49
N VAL A 117 -7.16 1.82 3.37
CA VAL A 117 -7.98 1.75 4.58
C VAL A 117 -7.07 1.77 5.79
N TYR A 118 -7.37 2.62 6.75
CA TYR A 118 -6.60 2.82 7.98
C TYR A 118 -7.42 2.42 9.19
N GLY A 119 -6.76 1.82 10.18
CA GLY A 119 -7.34 1.49 11.47
C GLY A 119 -7.35 2.71 12.39
N ASP A 120 -6.63 2.60 13.50
CA ASP A 120 -6.73 3.55 14.61
C ASP A 120 -6.00 4.88 14.31
N ASP A 121 -5.02 4.86 13.42
CA ASP A 121 -4.22 6.04 13.05
C ASP A 121 -3.67 5.95 11.60
N MET A 122 -3.01 7.02 11.15
CA MET A 122 -2.51 7.13 9.77
C MET A 122 -1.29 6.25 9.46
N SER A 123 -0.67 5.61 10.45
CA SER A 123 0.37 4.60 10.25
C SER A 123 -0.18 3.17 10.18
N ASP A 124 -1.38 2.95 10.70
CA ASP A 124 -2.05 1.65 10.74
C ASP A 124 -2.82 1.35 9.44
N ARG A 125 -2.12 1.29 8.30
CA ARG A 125 -2.74 0.96 7.01
C ARG A 125 -3.09 -0.53 6.95
N ARG A 126 -4.40 -0.84 6.98
CA ARG A 126 -4.97 -2.20 7.00
C ARG A 126 -5.18 -2.79 5.62
N GLU A 127 -5.56 -1.96 4.65
CA GLU A 127 -5.79 -2.39 3.28
C GLU A 127 -5.21 -1.36 2.30
N PHE A 128 -4.69 -1.85 1.18
CA PHE A 128 -4.17 -1.02 0.10
C PHE A 128 -4.46 -1.67 -1.25
N HIS A 129 -5.04 -0.89 -2.17
CA HIS A 129 -5.29 -1.31 -3.53
C HIS A 129 -4.86 -0.21 -4.48
N ALA A 130 -4.13 -0.59 -5.53
CA ALA A 130 -3.76 0.30 -6.60
C ALA A 130 -4.06 -0.35 -7.95
N TRP A 131 -4.30 0.49 -8.95
CA TRP A 131 -4.57 0.06 -10.32
C TRP A 131 -3.60 0.77 -11.26
N TYR A 132 -3.32 0.19 -12.41
CA TYR A 132 -2.66 0.88 -13.52
C TYR A 132 -3.63 1.83 -14.23
N GLU A 133 -3.09 2.65 -15.13
CA GLU A 133 -3.90 3.57 -15.94
C GLU A 133 -4.93 2.81 -16.79
N ASN A 134 -4.54 1.63 -17.30
CA ASN A 134 -5.41 0.75 -18.07
C ASN A 134 -6.52 0.05 -17.23
N GLY A 135 -6.56 0.28 -15.90
CA GLY A 135 -7.55 -0.28 -14.99
C GLY A 135 -7.25 -1.68 -14.47
N VAL A 136 -6.14 -2.31 -14.89
CA VAL A 136 -5.65 -3.56 -14.29
C VAL A 136 -5.16 -3.27 -12.87
N ARG A 137 -5.48 -4.15 -11.92
CA ARG A 137 -4.99 -4.04 -10.54
C ARG A 137 -3.47 -4.20 -10.52
N SER A 138 -2.74 -3.28 -9.90
CA SER A 138 -1.28 -3.35 -9.75
C SER A 138 -0.89 -3.94 -8.40
N ILE A 139 -1.59 -3.53 -7.33
CA ILE A 139 -1.31 -3.95 -5.95
C ILE A 139 -2.63 -4.24 -5.22
N GLU A 140 -2.61 -5.26 -4.38
CA GLU A 140 -3.61 -5.53 -3.36
C GLU A 140 -2.92 -6.06 -2.12
N SER A 141 -3.20 -5.41 -1.00
CA SER A 141 -2.64 -5.72 0.30
C SER A 141 -3.75 -5.69 1.34
N ASP A 142 -3.78 -6.69 2.21
CA ASP A 142 -4.54 -6.73 3.45
C ASP A 142 -3.66 -7.34 4.57
N GLU A 143 -4.22 -7.57 5.75
CA GLU A 143 -3.49 -8.12 6.92
C GLU A 143 -2.88 -9.52 6.66
N THR A 144 -3.37 -10.25 5.66
CA THR A 144 -3.06 -11.65 5.39
C THR A 144 -2.35 -11.89 4.06
N ASN A 145 -2.34 -10.88 3.18
CA ASN A 145 -1.79 -11.04 1.85
C ASN A 145 -1.30 -9.75 1.25
N TYR A 146 -0.22 -9.86 0.50
CA TYR A 146 0.27 -8.82 -0.41
C TYR A 146 0.45 -9.42 -1.80
N LYS A 147 -0.17 -8.81 -2.80
CA LYS A 147 -0.14 -9.26 -4.20
C LYS A 147 0.22 -8.11 -5.12
N MET A 148 0.99 -8.43 -6.14
CA MET A 148 1.28 -7.55 -7.26
C MET A 148 0.97 -8.24 -8.57
N TRP A 149 0.63 -7.45 -9.57
CA TRP A 149 0.43 -7.89 -10.95
C TRP A 149 1.20 -6.99 -11.89
N TYR A 150 1.62 -7.53 -13.02
CA TYR A 150 2.10 -6.75 -14.15
C TYR A 150 0.95 -5.99 -14.82
N GLU A 151 1.28 -4.98 -15.62
CA GLU A 151 0.29 -4.18 -16.36
C GLU A 151 -0.54 -5.01 -17.36
N ASN A 152 -0.01 -6.16 -17.78
CA ASN A 152 -0.72 -7.15 -18.61
C ASN A 152 -1.75 -8.00 -17.83
N GLY A 153 -1.83 -7.84 -16.51
CA GLY A 153 -2.76 -8.55 -15.62
C GLY A 153 -2.28 -9.91 -15.11
N LEU A 154 -1.08 -10.35 -15.48
CA LEU A 154 -0.47 -11.56 -14.93
C LEU A 154 0.11 -11.29 -13.54
N PRO A 155 0.09 -12.28 -12.63
CA PRO A 155 0.66 -12.11 -11.30
C PRO A 155 2.15 -11.82 -11.39
N GLN A 156 2.64 -10.99 -10.49
CA GLN A 156 4.05 -10.65 -10.36
C GLN A 156 4.61 -11.18 -9.03
N LEU A 157 3.84 -11.04 -7.95
CA LEU A 157 4.27 -11.40 -6.60
C LEU A 157 3.07 -11.76 -5.74
N GLN A 158 3.23 -12.76 -4.89
CA GLN A 158 2.28 -13.09 -3.85
C GLN A 158 3.03 -13.42 -2.56
N ILE A 159 2.68 -12.72 -1.50
CA ILE A 159 3.29 -12.83 -0.18
C ILE A 159 2.16 -13.03 0.84
N PRO A 160 1.97 -14.25 1.34
CA PRO A 160 1.04 -14.50 2.43
C PRO A 160 1.66 -14.14 3.79
N SER A 161 0.82 -13.64 4.69
CA SER A 161 1.18 -13.31 6.06
C SER A 161 0.15 -13.79 7.07
N VAL A 162 0.60 -14.03 8.30
CA VAL A 162 -0.24 -14.23 9.48
C VAL A 162 0.32 -13.32 10.58
N ASP A 163 -0.55 -12.50 11.18
CA ASP A 163 -0.19 -11.56 12.24
C ASP A 163 0.99 -10.63 11.88
N GLY A 164 1.08 -10.24 10.61
CA GLY A 164 2.14 -9.35 10.09
C GLY A 164 3.46 -10.05 9.75
N GLU A 165 3.58 -11.36 9.96
CA GLU A 165 4.78 -12.14 9.60
C GLU A 165 4.54 -13.01 8.36
N LEU A 166 5.58 -13.22 7.56
CA LEU A 166 5.52 -14.11 6.39
C LEU A 166 5.13 -15.53 6.81
N HIS A 167 4.08 -16.07 6.22
CA HIS A 167 3.63 -17.42 6.56
C HIS A 167 2.99 -18.09 5.35
N GLY A 168 3.56 -19.21 4.92
CA GLY A 168 3.16 -19.95 3.72
C GLY A 168 4.08 -19.70 2.52
N ARG A 169 3.55 -19.98 1.31
CA ARG A 169 4.30 -19.93 0.06
C ARG A 169 4.36 -18.51 -0.51
N VAL A 170 5.54 -17.90 -0.48
CA VAL A 170 5.89 -16.71 -1.26
C VAL A 170 6.26 -17.15 -2.67
N VAL A 171 5.76 -16.45 -3.69
CA VAL A 171 6.03 -16.75 -5.10
C VAL A 171 6.11 -15.47 -5.92
N SER A 172 7.06 -15.41 -6.85
CA SER A 172 7.09 -14.40 -7.92
C SER A 172 7.04 -15.07 -9.28
N TRP A 173 6.63 -14.30 -10.28
CA TRP A 173 6.53 -14.74 -11.65
C TRP A 173 7.21 -13.73 -12.57
N TYR A 174 7.75 -14.21 -13.67
CA TYR A 174 8.11 -13.38 -14.80
C TYR A 174 6.87 -12.78 -15.46
N GLU A 175 7.05 -11.73 -16.26
CA GLU A 175 5.95 -11.11 -17.01
C GLU A 175 5.29 -12.06 -18.03
N THR A 176 5.97 -13.17 -18.38
CA THR A 176 5.42 -14.27 -19.18
C THR A 176 4.37 -15.11 -18.43
N GLY A 177 4.29 -14.96 -17.10
CA GLY A 177 3.49 -15.77 -16.19
C GLY A 177 4.19 -17.05 -15.71
N GLN A 178 5.43 -17.30 -16.15
CA GLN A 178 6.25 -18.40 -15.63
C GLN A 178 6.71 -18.08 -14.21
N GLU A 179 6.62 -19.05 -13.29
CA GLU A 179 7.17 -18.89 -11.94
C GLU A 179 8.66 -18.57 -12.04
N GLU A 180 9.08 -17.51 -11.37
CA GLU A 180 10.47 -17.07 -11.26
C GLU A 180 11.09 -17.60 -9.97
N TYR A 181 10.30 -17.62 -8.90
CA TYR A 181 10.77 -17.87 -7.55
C TYR A 181 9.67 -18.47 -6.67
N GLU A 182 10.01 -19.43 -5.81
CA GLU A 182 9.16 -19.82 -4.68
C GLU A 182 9.98 -20.03 -3.40
N MET A 183 9.40 -19.65 -2.27
CA MET A 183 9.93 -19.98 -0.95
C MET A 183 8.81 -20.12 0.08
N ASN A 184 8.91 -21.12 0.95
CA ASN A 184 7.98 -21.32 2.04
C ASN A 184 8.50 -20.68 3.34
N PHE A 185 7.59 -20.04 4.06
CA PHE A 185 7.85 -19.42 5.35
C PHE A 185 6.95 -20.01 6.43
N TYR A 186 7.48 -20.08 7.63
CA TYR A 186 6.75 -20.39 8.85
C TYR A 186 7.17 -19.38 9.92
N ASP A 187 6.22 -18.54 10.35
CA ASP A 187 6.41 -17.47 11.34
C ASP A 187 7.63 -16.59 11.03
N GLY A 188 7.63 -16.01 9.82
CA GLY A 188 8.69 -15.14 9.32
C GLY A 188 9.99 -15.86 8.92
N ILE A 189 10.10 -17.17 9.15
CA ILE A 189 11.34 -17.93 8.97
C ILE A 189 11.24 -18.84 7.73
N GLU A 190 12.28 -18.81 6.90
CA GLU A 190 12.48 -19.71 5.76
C GLU A 190 12.34 -21.20 6.19
N HIS A 191 11.31 -21.92 5.71
CA HIS A 191 11.06 -23.32 6.06
C HIS A 191 10.43 -24.08 4.90
N GLY A 192 11.15 -25.07 4.36
CA GLY A 192 10.73 -25.90 3.24
C GLY A 192 11.60 -25.70 2.00
N THR A 193 11.03 -26.01 0.83
CA THR A 193 11.76 -25.92 -0.44
C THR A 193 11.75 -24.50 -0.98
N PHE A 194 12.94 -24.09 -1.43
CA PHE A 194 13.21 -22.93 -2.24
C PHE A 194 13.45 -23.37 -3.69
N LYS A 195 12.85 -22.68 -4.65
CA LYS A 195 13.22 -22.86 -6.06
C LYS A 195 13.31 -21.53 -6.79
N GLU A 196 14.22 -21.47 -7.76
CA GLU A 196 14.28 -20.44 -8.79
C GLU A 196 14.22 -21.11 -10.16
N TRP A 197 13.56 -20.46 -11.10
CA TRP A 197 13.46 -20.90 -12.48
C TRP A 197 13.96 -19.81 -13.42
N ASP A 198 14.34 -20.19 -14.64
CA ASP A 198 14.49 -19.24 -15.74
C ASP A 198 13.16 -18.97 -16.45
N GLU A 199 13.14 -18.05 -17.42
CA GLU A 199 11.93 -17.67 -18.16
C GLU A 199 11.34 -18.83 -18.98
N GLU A 200 12.15 -19.84 -19.33
CA GLU A 200 11.70 -21.06 -20.00
C GLU A 200 11.12 -22.12 -19.03
N GLY A 201 11.19 -21.87 -17.72
CA GLY A 201 10.66 -22.75 -16.68
C GLY A 201 11.61 -23.87 -16.25
N ASN A 202 12.90 -23.79 -16.59
CA ASN A 202 13.91 -24.71 -16.07
C ASN A 202 14.34 -24.28 -14.67
N ILE A 203 14.46 -25.23 -13.75
CA ILE A 203 14.98 -24.95 -12.41
C ILE A 203 16.46 -24.57 -12.52
N THR A 204 16.78 -23.37 -12.06
CA THR A 204 18.16 -22.85 -12.00
C THR A 204 18.77 -23.02 -10.62
N SER A 205 17.93 -23.15 -9.58
CA SER A 205 18.33 -23.26 -8.18
C SER A 205 17.26 -24.03 -7.41
N GLU A 206 17.66 -24.99 -6.60
CA GLU A 206 16.78 -25.67 -5.65
C GLU A 206 17.52 -25.86 -4.34
N LYS A 207 16.90 -25.45 -3.24
CA LYS A 207 17.45 -25.55 -1.89
C LYS A 207 16.37 -25.98 -0.92
N VAL A 208 16.77 -26.54 0.21
CA VAL A 208 15.83 -26.87 1.29
C VAL A 208 16.30 -26.20 2.58
N TYR A 209 15.37 -25.52 3.24
CA TYR A 209 15.60 -24.87 4.51
C TYR A 209 14.77 -25.51 5.62
N GLU A 210 15.31 -25.56 6.82
CA GLU A 210 14.58 -25.92 8.03
C GLU A 210 14.85 -24.83 9.08
N MET A 211 13.82 -24.04 9.39
CA MET A 211 13.91 -22.96 10.38
C MET A 211 15.05 -21.97 10.09
N GLY A 212 15.20 -21.57 8.83
CA GLY A 212 16.20 -20.62 8.36
C GLY A 212 17.55 -21.24 8.02
N GLU A 213 17.77 -22.51 8.37
CA GLU A 213 19.02 -23.21 8.11
C GLU A 213 18.97 -23.97 6.78
N LEU A 214 19.94 -23.71 5.90
CA LEU A 214 20.09 -24.44 4.64
C LEU A 214 20.54 -25.88 4.92
N ILE A 215 19.71 -26.86 4.58
CA ILE A 215 19.99 -28.28 4.80
C ILE A 215 20.33 -29.04 3.51
N LYS A 216 19.94 -28.52 2.35
CA LYS A 216 20.22 -29.13 1.04
C LYS A 216 20.37 -28.09 -0.06
#